data_AF-A0A538A336-F1
#
_entry.id   AF-A0A538A336-F1
#
_cell.length_a   1.000
_cell.length_b   1.000
_cell.length_c   1.000
_cell.angle_alpha   90.00
_cell.angle_beta   90.00
_cell.angle_gamma   90.00
#
_symmetry.space_group_name_H-M   'P 1'
#
loop_
_entity.id
_entity.type
_entity.pdbx_description
1 polymer ?
#
loop_
_entity_poly.entity_id
_entity_poly.type
_entity_poly.pdbx_seq_one_letter_code
_entity_poly.pdbx_strand_id
1 'polypeptide(L)'
;MRSALWAAAETLVLRTQARRLLLSAPPVSLSAADVAQFERFAAHVDRGTGDELDYCSKAPKHAFLRHLVETRDVLFHGTGRPEVAEFEPQQQTDYDGAWTDAVFASDDPIWPMFFATVNREIARSLINGCSRRVGESRYYFSISADPRAAESWRTGWIYIVPRETFHQHRAGSEWMSQVAVRPLARLRIEPTDFPFLGDVVRHSRTDPVPKAVLRATVGRAWGR
;
A
#
# COMPACT_ATOMS: atom_id res chain seq x y z
N MET A 1 -16.25 7.53 -13.83
CA MET A 1 -17.04 6.28 -13.94
C MET A 1 -16.13 5.15 -14.39
N ARG A 2 -15.83 4.22 -13.49
CA ARG A 2 -15.21 2.96 -13.89
C ARG A 2 -16.28 2.13 -14.63
N SER A 3 -15.94 1.48 -15.76
CA SER A 3 -16.95 0.74 -16.55
C SER A 3 -17.41 -0.54 -15.83
N ALA A 4 -18.60 -1.06 -16.11
CA ALA A 4 -19.05 -2.33 -15.52
C ALA A 4 -18.07 -3.50 -15.83
N LEU A 5 -17.40 -3.45 -17.00
CA LEU A 5 -16.33 -4.36 -17.39
C LEU A 5 -15.09 -4.25 -16.50
N TRP A 6 -14.79 -3.05 -15.96
CA TRP A 6 -13.73 -2.82 -14.97
C TRP A 6 -14.02 -3.57 -13.66
N ALA A 7 -15.22 -3.36 -13.09
CA ALA A 7 -15.59 -3.96 -11.81
C ALA A 7 -15.58 -5.49 -11.90
N ALA A 8 -16.10 -6.03 -13.01
CA ALA A 8 -16.16 -7.46 -13.23
C ALA A 8 -14.78 -8.12 -13.36
N ALA A 9 -13.85 -7.53 -14.11
CA ALA A 9 -12.52 -8.12 -14.33
C ALA A 9 -11.63 -8.06 -13.08
N GLU A 10 -11.63 -6.93 -12.38
CA GLU A 10 -10.87 -6.77 -11.13
C GLU A 10 -11.45 -7.65 -10.02
N THR A 11 -12.78 -7.71 -9.90
CA THR A 11 -13.47 -8.63 -9.00
C THR A 11 -13.14 -10.08 -9.34
N LEU A 12 -13.14 -10.45 -10.62
CA LEU A 12 -12.81 -11.82 -11.05
C LEU A 12 -11.38 -12.19 -10.63
N VAL A 13 -10.39 -11.34 -10.89
CA VAL A 13 -8.99 -11.64 -10.58
C VAL A 13 -8.72 -11.62 -9.07
N LEU A 14 -9.25 -10.65 -8.32
CA LEU A 14 -9.00 -10.52 -6.89
C LEU A 14 -9.86 -11.48 -6.03
N ARG A 15 -11.08 -11.82 -6.48
CA ARG A 15 -12.02 -12.61 -5.67
C ARG A 15 -12.07 -14.10 -6.01
N THR A 16 -11.59 -14.53 -7.18
CA THR A 16 -11.55 -15.96 -7.56
C THR A 16 -10.19 -16.62 -7.30
N GLN A 17 -10.03 -17.88 -7.72
CA GLN A 17 -8.75 -18.60 -7.67
C GLN A 17 -7.68 -17.98 -8.59
N ALA A 18 -8.07 -17.17 -9.59
CA ALA A 18 -7.14 -16.45 -10.45
C ALA A 18 -6.19 -15.52 -9.66
N ARG A 19 -6.56 -15.13 -8.43
CA ARG A 19 -5.70 -14.35 -7.53
C ARG A 19 -4.35 -15.01 -7.24
N ARG A 20 -4.22 -16.33 -7.43
CA ARG A 20 -2.95 -17.05 -7.23
C ARG A 20 -1.87 -16.63 -8.24
N LEU A 21 -2.25 -15.99 -9.34
CA LEU A 21 -1.32 -15.42 -10.32
C LEU A 21 -0.76 -14.06 -9.90
N LEU A 22 -1.31 -13.47 -8.83
CA LEU A 22 -0.88 -12.18 -8.27
C LEU A 22 0.36 -12.33 -7.40
N LEU A 23 1.03 -11.21 -7.13
CA LEU A 23 2.17 -11.15 -6.21
C LEU A 23 1.72 -11.60 -4.81
N SER A 24 2.50 -12.47 -4.16
CA SER A 24 2.30 -12.83 -2.74
C SER A 24 3.07 -11.86 -1.87
N ALA A 25 2.50 -11.43 -0.75
CA ALA A 25 3.32 -10.87 0.34
C ALA A 25 4.50 -11.81 0.63
N PRO A 26 5.75 -11.31 0.73
CA PRO A 26 6.89 -12.13 1.09
C PRO A 26 6.64 -12.79 2.45
N PRO A 27 7.05 -14.07 2.62
CA PRO A 27 7.06 -14.68 3.93
C PRO A 27 8.03 -13.92 4.84
N VAL A 28 7.65 -13.79 6.11
CA VAL A 28 8.48 -13.16 7.13
C VAL A 28 8.70 -14.20 8.23
N SER A 29 9.95 -14.46 8.55
CA SER A 29 10.34 -15.26 9.70
C SER A 29 10.98 -14.31 10.71
N LEU A 30 10.33 -14.13 11.86
CA LEU A 30 10.80 -13.25 12.93
C LEU A 30 11.41 -14.10 14.05
N SER A 31 12.59 -13.70 14.52
CA SER A 31 13.14 -14.19 15.78
C SER A 31 12.46 -13.49 16.97
N ALA A 32 12.61 -14.06 18.18
CA ALA A 32 12.17 -13.39 19.39
C ALA A 32 12.84 -12.01 19.59
N ALA A 33 14.08 -11.85 19.12
CA ALA A 33 14.80 -10.58 19.16
C ALA A 33 14.18 -9.53 18.21
N ASP A 34 13.74 -9.95 17.02
CA ASP A 34 13.04 -9.06 16.07
C ASP A 34 11.72 -8.59 16.66
N VAL A 35 10.93 -9.50 17.24
CA VAL A 35 9.67 -9.17 17.91
C VAL A 35 9.89 -8.19 19.06
N ALA A 36 10.89 -8.43 19.91
CA ALA A 36 11.22 -7.50 21.00
C ALA A 36 11.67 -6.13 20.49
N GLN A 37 12.33 -6.06 19.32
CA GLN A 37 12.68 -4.79 18.69
C GLN A 37 11.43 -4.08 18.12
N PHE A 38 10.51 -4.82 17.51
CA PHE A 38 9.25 -4.28 17.00
C PHE A 38 8.37 -3.73 18.13
N GLU A 39 8.36 -4.36 19.29
CA GLU A 39 7.67 -3.84 20.47
C GLU A 39 8.24 -2.50 20.95
N ARG A 40 9.56 -2.30 20.85
CA ARG A 40 10.17 -0.99 21.16
C ARG A 40 9.75 0.09 20.16
N PHE A 41 9.67 -0.27 18.88
CA PHE A 41 9.16 0.65 17.86
C PHE A 41 7.67 0.94 18.04
N ALA A 42 6.87 -0.07 18.39
CA ALA A 42 5.46 0.10 18.67
C ALA A 42 5.23 1.02 19.88
N ALA A 43 6.02 0.87 20.95
CA ALA A 43 5.97 1.78 22.10
C ALA A 43 6.34 3.24 21.75
N HIS A 44 7.09 3.49 20.66
CA HIS A 44 7.26 4.84 20.13
C HIS A 44 5.99 5.34 19.43
N VAL A 45 5.37 4.50 18.60
CA VAL A 45 4.07 4.80 17.95
C VAL A 45 2.99 5.11 18.99
N ASP A 46 2.95 4.35 20.08
CA ASP A 46 1.96 4.49 21.15
C ASP A 46 2.05 5.86 21.88
N ARG A 47 3.18 6.58 21.76
CA ARG A 47 3.31 7.96 22.30
C ARG A 47 2.53 8.97 21.48
N GLY A 48 2.22 8.67 20.21
CA GLY A 48 1.35 9.48 19.37
C GLY A 48 1.88 10.89 19.05
N THR A 49 3.19 11.10 19.03
CA THR A 49 3.78 12.44 18.82
C THR A 49 3.82 12.86 17.35
N GLY A 50 3.58 11.92 16.42
CA GLY A 50 3.69 12.16 14.97
C GLY A 50 5.13 12.14 14.43
N ASP A 51 6.10 11.92 15.31
CA ASP A 51 7.53 11.96 14.97
C ASP A 51 7.96 10.81 14.06
N GLU A 52 9.15 10.97 13.49
CA GLU A 52 9.79 9.91 12.73
C GLU A 52 10.29 8.79 13.64
N LEU A 53 9.93 7.57 13.26
CA LEU A 53 10.46 6.36 13.86
C LEU A 53 11.87 6.10 13.33
N ASP A 54 12.87 6.16 14.20
CA ASP A 54 14.25 5.72 13.91
C ASP A 54 14.31 4.19 13.78
N TYR A 55 14.09 3.71 12.56
CA TYR A 55 14.04 2.29 12.25
C TYR A 55 15.44 1.71 12.09
N CYS A 56 15.96 1.12 13.16
CA CYS A 56 17.31 0.54 13.22
C CYS A 56 17.33 -1.01 13.19
N SER A 57 16.35 -1.65 12.53
CA SER A 57 16.30 -3.13 12.38
C SER A 57 16.77 -3.60 11.00
N LYS A 58 17.30 -4.82 10.94
CA LYS A 58 17.60 -5.52 9.68
C LYS A 58 16.37 -6.21 9.08
N ALA A 59 15.32 -6.41 9.89
CA ALA A 59 14.09 -6.98 9.40
C ALA A 59 13.44 -6.01 8.38
N PRO A 60 12.72 -6.52 7.36
CA PRO A 60 12.04 -5.65 6.41
C PRO A 60 10.99 -4.77 7.11
N LYS A 61 10.87 -3.50 6.70
CA LYS A 61 9.90 -2.57 7.29
C LYS A 61 8.45 -3.09 7.24
N HIS A 62 8.08 -3.81 6.18
CA HIS A 62 6.73 -4.40 6.08
C HIS A 62 6.47 -5.46 7.15
N ALA A 63 7.50 -6.08 7.73
CA ALA A 63 7.37 -7.06 8.79
C ALA A 63 6.98 -6.36 10.09
N PHE A 64 7.61 -5.21 10.38
CA PHE A 64 7.22 -4.36 11.49
C PHE A 64 5.80 -3.82 11.31
N LEU A 65 5.46 -3.31 10.12
CA LEU A 65 4.10 -2.83 9.87
C LEU A 65 3.05 -3.94 10.03
N ARG A 66 3.38 -5.17 9.60
CA ARG A 66 2.50 -6.33 9.84
C ARG A 66 2.30 -6.59 11.33
N HIS A 67 3.39 -6.67 12.08
CA HIS A 67 3.34 -6.84 13.54
C HIS A 67 2.50 -5.75 14.21
N LEU A 68 2.69 -4.50 13.78
CA LEU A 68 2.02 -3.33 14.36
C LEU A 68 0.50 -3.38 14.14
N VAL A 69 0.02 -3.62 12.92
CA VAL A 69 -1.44 -3.70 12.65
C VAL A 69 -2.09 -4.94 13.25
N GLU A 70 -1.32 -6.00 13.51
CA GLU A 70 -1.83 -7.22 14.17
C GLU A 70 -1.94 -7.06 15.69
N THR A 71 -1.25 -6.07 16.28
CA THR A 71 -1.18 -5.91 17.74
C THR A 71 -1.75 -4.58 18.23
N ARG A 72 -1.91 -3.57 17.36
CA ARG A 72 -2.44 -2.24 17.66
C ARG A 72 -3.56 -1.88 16.69
N ASP A 73 -4.49 -1.04 17.14
CA ASP A 73 -5.58 -0.50 16.31
C ASP A 73 -5.10 0.69 15.47
N VAL A 74 -4.23 0.40 14.49
CA VAL A 74 -3.67 1.40 13.59
C VAL A 74 -3.88 1.04 12.12
N LEU A 75 -3.75 2.03 11.25
CA LEU A 75 -3.73 1.89 9.80
C LEU A 75 -2.51 2.63 9.21
N PHE A 76 -2.28 2.43 7.91
CA PHE A 76 -1.13 2.97 7.19
C PHE A 76 -1.55 3.85 6.02
N HIS A 77 -1.04 5.08 5.98
CA HIS A 77 -1.16 5.99 4.83
C HIS A 77 0.19 6.18 4.15
N GLY A 78 0.28 5.83 2.86
CA GLY A 78 1.50 5.94 2.07
C GLY A 78 1.50 7.18 1.19
N THR A 79 2.52 8.04 1.36
CA THR A 79 2.67 9.26 0.55
C THR A 79 4.14 9.67 0.47
N GLY A 80 4.53 10.41 -0.56
CA GLY A 80 5.86 11.02 -0.60
C GLY A 80 5.89 12.46 -0.10
N ARG A 81 4.79 12.97 0.47
CA ARG A 81 4.79 14.25 1.17
C ARG A 81 5.47 14.09 2.54
N PRO A 82 6.57 14.79 2.82
CA PRO A 82 7.14 14.83 4.16
C PRO A 82 6.26 15.69 5.09
N GLU A 83 6.46 15.52 6.40
CA GLU A 83 5.98 16.45 7.44
C GLU A 83 4.48 16.76 7.44
N VAL A 84 3.65 15.77 7.13
CA VAL A 84 2.20 15.90 7.26
C VAL A 84 1.81 15.81 8.74
N ALA A 85 1.48 16.94 9.35
CA ALA A 85 1.00 17.00 10.73
C ALA A 85 -0.44 16.48 10.87
N GLU A 86 -1.27 16.68 9.84
CA GLU A 86 -2.68 16.30 9.82
C GLU A 86 -3.12 16.02 8.38
N PHE A 87 -3.84 14.93 8.19
CA PHE A 87 -4.47 14.58 6.92
C PHE A 87 -5.90 15.10 6.90
N GLU A 88 -6.20 16.02 6.00
CA GLU A 88 -7.56 16.47 5.72
C GLU A 88 -8.23 15.53 4.71
N PRO A 89 -9.55 15.28 4.85
CA PRO A 89 -10.35 14.62 3.82
C PRO A 89 -10.17 15.31 2.47
N GLN A 90 -9.89 14.52 1.42
CA GLN A 90 -9.74 15.04 0.07
C GLN A 90 -10.72 14.38 -0.88
N GLN A 91 -11.26 15.17 -1.81
CA GLN A 91 -12.13 14.69 -2.85
C GLN A 91 -11.38 13.73 -3.78
N GLN A 92 -11.83 12.49 -3.82
CA GLN A 92 -11.33 11.46 -4.72
C GLN A 92 -12.41 10.39 -4.95
N THR A 93 -12.12 9.43 -5.81
CA THR A 93 -13.02 8.30 -6.01
C THR A 93 -12.70 7.18 -5.04
N ASP A 94 -13.71 6.58 -4.42
CA ASP A 94 -13.58 5.36 -3.63
C ASP A 94 -13.29 4.12 -4.51
N TYR A 95 -13.21 2.96 -3.85
CA TYR A 95 -13.05 1.67 -4.52
C TYR A 95 -14.10 1.41 -5.62
N ASP A 96 -15.37 1.80 -5.46
CA ASP A 96 -16.40 1.57 -6.48
C ASP A 96 -16.38 2.66 -7.60
N GLY A 97 -15.53 3.68 -7.45
CA GLY A 97 -15.39 4.79 -8.37
C GLY A 97 -16.40 5.91 -8.13
N ALA A 98 -17.08 5.90 -6.98
CA ALA A 98 -17.96 6.98 -6.54
C ALA A 98 -17.14 8.10 -5.88
N TRP A 99 -17.56 9.34 -6.06
CA TRP A 99 -16.89 10.49 -5.43
C TRP A 99 -17.13 10.49 -3.92
N THR A 100 -16.06 10.72 -3.16
CA THR A 100 -16.08 10.83 -1.71
C THR A 100 -15.02 11.82 -1.24
N ASP A 101 -15.25 12.42 -0.07
CA ASP A 101 -14.28 13.26 0.63
C ASP A 101 -13.77 12.48 1.83
N ALA A 102 -12.53 11.96 1.74
CA ALA A 102 -11.98 11.13 2.79
C ALA A 102 -10.44 11.15 2.85
N VAL A 103 -9.92 10.84 4.03
CA VAL A 103 -8.56 10.34 4.24
C VAL A 103 -8.57 8.83 4.01
N PHE A 104 -7.67 8.36 3.18
CA PHE A 104 -7.56 6.94 2.84
C PHE A 104 -6.38 6.30 3.56
N ALA A 105 -6.57 5.10 4.08
CA ALA A 105 -5.51 4.30 4.67
C ALA A 105 -5.71 2.82 4.32
N SER A 106 -4.76 1.98 4.73
CA SER A 106 -4.90 0.53 4.61
C SER A 106 -4.40 -0.15 5.87
N ASP A 107 -5.00 -1.29 6.20
CA ASP A 107 -4.42 -2.19 7.17
C ASP A 107 -3.24 -2.98 6.56
N ASP A 108 -3.12 -3.05 5.23
CA ASP A 108 -2.10 -3.84 4.55
C ASP A 108 -0.69 -3.26 4.73
N PRO A 109 0.32 -4.06 5.12
CA PRO A 109 1.65 -3.56 5.45
C PRO A 109 2.53 -3.21 4.24
N ILE A 110 2.12 -3.52 3.01
CA ILE A 110 2.94 -3.33 1.80
C ILE A 110 2.27 -2.38 0.81
N TRP A 111 0.96 -2.46 0.63
CA TRP A 111 0.23 -1.70 -0.38
C TRP A 111 0.48 -0.18 -0.26
N PRO A 112 0.49 0.44 0.94
CA PRO A 112 0.82 1.85 1.09
C PRO A 112 2.28 2.19 0.73
N MET A 113 3.23 1.23 0.82
CA MET A 113 4.62 1.48 0.42
C MET A 113 4.74 1.81 -1.07
N PHE A 114 3.88 1.23 -1.91
CA PHE A 114 3.82 1.59 -3.33
C PHE A 114 3.47 3.07 -3.51
N PHE A 115 2.48 3.58 -2.78
CA PHE A 115 2.07 4.98 -2.85
C PHE A 115 3.09 5.95 -2.24
N ALA A 116 3.84 5.50 -1.23
CA ALA A 116 4.96 6.22 -0.67
C ALA A 116 6.09 6.38 -1.70
N THR A 117 6.46 5.29 -2.37
CA THR A 117 7.67 5.20 -3.20
C THR A 117 7.46 5.57 -4.66
N VAL A 118 6.24 5.47 -5.21
CA VAL A 118 6.01 5.87 -6.61
C VAL A 118 6.08 7.39 -6.75
N ASN A 119 6.86 7.85 -7.73
CA ASN A 119 6.89 9.25 -8.11
C ASN A 119 5.68 9.56 -9.01
N ARG A 120 4.58 10.03 -8.40
CA ARG A 120 3.30 10.25 -9.11
C ARG A 120 3.39 11.31 -10.21
N GLU A 121 4.30 12.28 -10.11
CA GLU A 121 4.50 13.32 -11.11
C GLU A 121 5.07 12.75 -12.43
N ILE A 122 5.94 11.74 -12.30
CA ILE A 122 6.53 11.01 -13.42
C ILE A 122 5.59 9.89 -13.90
N ALA A 123 5.08 9.08 -12.95
CA ALA A 123 4.25 7.92 -13.26
C ALA A 123 2.92 8.28 -13.92
N ARG A 124 2.30 9.42 -13.57
CA ARG A 124 1.05 10.02 -14.08
C ARG A 124 -0.23 9.17 -14.05
N SER A 125 -0.12 7.85 -14.06
CA SER A 125 -1.22 6.90 -14.03
C SER A 125 -0.75 5.63 -13.34
N LEU A 126 -1.60 5.12 -12.44
CA LEU A 126 -1.34 3.95 -11.61
C LEU A 126 -2.50 2.97 -11.81
N ILE A 127 -2.18 1.71 -12.06
CA ILE A 127 -3.15 0.60 -12.06
C ILE A 127 -2.61 -0.43 -11.08
N ASN A 128 -3.31 -0.62 -9.97
CA ASN A 128 -2.85 -1.46 -8.87
C ASN A 128 -4.04 -2.05 -8.13
N GLY A 129 -3.79 -3.10 -7.37
CA GLY A 129 -4.79 -3.65 -6.47
C GLY A 129 -4.17 -4.47 -5.36
N CYS A 130 -4.89 -4.50 -4.25
CA CYS A 130 -4.58 -5.29 -3.08
C CYS A 130 -5.80 -6.14 -2.72
N SER A 131 -5.59 -7.44 -2.53
CA SER A 131 -6.57 -8.32 -1.91
C SER A 131 -5.95 -8.92 -0.65
N ARG A 132 -6.35 -8.40 0.49
CA ARG A 132 -6.04 -8.98 1.80
C ARG A 132 -7.15 -9.94 2.23
N ARG A 133 -6.74 -11.15 2.62
CA ARG A 133 -7.52 -12.13 3.35
C ARG A 133 -6.74 -12.49 4.61
N VAL A 134 -7.38 -13.14 5.58
CA VAL A 134 -6.72 -13.58 6.82
C VAL A 134 -5.44 -14.37 6.47
N GLY A 135 -4.29 -13.86 6.91
CA GLY A 135 -2.98 -14.48 6.69
C GLY A 135 -2.40 -14.40 5.26
N GLU A 136 -3.09 -13.77 4.30
CA GLU A 136 -2.65 -13.76 2.90
C GLU A 136 -2.99 -12.44 2.21
N SER A 137 -1.98 -11.80 1.61
CA SER A 137 -2.18 -10.59 0.82
C SER A 137 -1.64 -10.79 -0.60
N ARG A 138 -2.43 -10.34 -1.57
CA ARG A 138 -2.16 -10.48 -3.00
C ARG A 138 -2.16 -9.12 -3.69
N TYR A 139 -1.23 -8.93 -4.62
CA TYR A 139 -1.01 -7.63 -5.23
C TYR A 139 -0.81 -7.67 -6.73
N TYR A 140 -1.06 -6.55 -7.38
CA TYR A 140 -0.47 -6.21 -8.67
C TYR A 140 -0.19 -4.71 -8.71
N PHE A 141 0.86 -4.32 -9.44
CA PHE A 141 1.27 -2.92 -9.55
C PHE A 141 1.68 -2.60 -10.98
N SER A 142 1.20 -1.47 -11.46
CA SER A 142 1.58 -0.94 -12.75
C SER A 142 1.57 0.58 -12.77
N ILE A 143 2.53 1.16 -13.49
CA ILE A 143 2.68 2.61 -13.69
C ILE A 143 2.82 2.90 -15.19
N SER A 144 2.51 4.13 -15.62
CA SER A 144 2.63 4.48 -17.03
C SER A 144 4.04 4.91 -17.48
N ALA A 145 4.88 5.30 -16.53
CA ALA A 145 6.31 5.53 -16.72
C ALA A 145 7.09 4.20 -16.83
N ASP A 146 8.40 4.27 -17.10
CA ASP A 146 9.28 3.10 -17.06
C ASP A 146 9.61 2.71 -15.61
N PRO A 147 9.15 1.56 -15.10
CA PRO A 147 9.45 1.13 -13.73
C PRO A 147 10.92 0.81 -13.48
N ARG A 148 11.76 0.71 -14.52
CA ARG A 148 13.22 0.55 -14.36
C ARG A 148 13.96 1.87 -14.20
N ALA A 149 13.32 2.98 -14.54
CA ALA A 149 13.92 4.30 -14.45
C ALA A 149 13.86 4.79 -13.00
N ALA A 150 14.99 5.32 -12.48
CA ALA A 150 15.11 5.73 -11.09
C ALA A 150 14.13 6.86 -10.74
N GLU A 151 13.87 7.76 -11.69
CA GLU A 151 12.94 8.90 -11.55
C GLU A 151 11.47 8.50 -11.39
N SER A 152 11.10 7.26 -11.76
CA SER A 152 9.77 6.70 -11.50
C SER A 152 9.52 6.45 -10.01
N TRP A 153 10.58 6.53 -9.20
CA TRP A 153 10.59 6.23 -7.78
C TRP A 153 11.10 7.42 -6.97
N ARG A 154 10.77 7.43 -5.69
CA ARG A 154 11.22 8.42 -4.72
C ARG A 154 11.26 7.79 -3.33
N THR A 155 12.01 8.40 -2.43
CA THR A 155 11.78 8.22 -1.00
C THR A 155 10.39 8.76 -0.65
N GLY A 156 9.69 8.05 0.23
CA GLY A 156 8.44 8.51 0.82
C GLY A 156 8.28 8.12 2.27
N TRP A 157 7.03 8.13 2.72
CA TRP A 157 6.66 7.97 4.11
C TRP A 157 5.43 7.08 4.24
N ILE A 158 5.45 6.25 5.28
CA ILE A 158 4.27 5.59 5.82
C ILE A 158 3.92 6.33 7.09
N TYR A 159 2.77 7.00 7.08
CA TYR A 159 2.19 7.54 8.29
C TYR A 159 1.34 6.47 8.95
N ILE A 160 1.63 6.21 10.21
CA ILE A 160 0.82 5.33 11.05
C ILE A 160 -0.27 6.19 11.67
N VAL A 161 -1.52 5.83 11.43
CA VAL A 161 -2.69 6.61 11.83
C VAL A 161 -3.60 5.82 12.76
N PRO A 162 -4.30 6.49 13.69
CA PRO A 162 -5.34 5.87 14.51
C PRO A 162 -6.47 5.30 13.63
N ARG A 163 -6.94 4.09 13.93
CA ARG A 163 -8.01 3.42 13.17
C ARG A 163 -9.42 3.95 13.50
N GLU A 164 -9.58 4.62 14.63
CA GLU A 164 -10.82 4.90 15.33
C GLU A 164 -11.90 5.58 14.47
N THR A 165 -11.51 6.49 13.57
CA THR A 165 -12.44 7.22 12.70
C THR A 165 -12.63 6.57 11.32
N PHE A 166 -11.88 5.50 11.04
CA PHE A 166 -11.92 4.84 9.75
C PHE A 166 -12.98 3.74 9.72
N HIS A 167 -13.64 3.64 8.57
CA HIS A 167 -14.47 2.50 8.23
C HIS A 167 -13.90 1.80 6.99
N GLN A 168 -13.97 0.47 6.99
CA GLN A 168 -13.50 -0.31 5.87
C GLN A 168 -14.49 -0.27 4.71
N HIS A 169 -13.99 -0.09 3.50
CA HIS A 169 -14.81 -0.26 2.31
C HIS A 169 -15.23 -1.73 2.15
N ARG A 170 -16.51 -1.99 1.89
CA ARG A 170 -17.07 -3.36 1.79
C ARG A 170 -16.37 -4.24 0.75
N ALA A 171 -15.78 -3.61 -0.25
CA ALA A 171 -15.25 -4.28 -1.43
C ALA A 171 -13.74 -4.59 -1.38
N GLY A 172 -12.97 -4.14 -0.36
CA GLY A 172 -11.51 -4.25 -0.39
C GLY A 172 -10.75 -3.96 0.90
N SER A 173 -9.44 -3.78 0.77
CA SER A 173 -8.47 -3.51 1.86
C SER A 173 -8.29 -2.01 2.15
N GLU A 174 -9.20 -1.19 1.65
CA GLU A 174 -9.20 0.26 1.75
C GLU A 174 -10.04 0.72 2.95
N TRP A 175 -9.49 1.65 3.70
CA TRP A 175 -10.12 2.27 4.86
C TRP A 175 -10.29 3.77 4.60
N MET A 176 -11.41 4.33 5.00
CA MET A 176 -11.73 5.74 4.79
C MET A 176 -12.16 6.43 6.09
N SER A 177 -11.66 7.65 6.32
CA SER A 177 -12.14 8.55 7.36
C SER A 177 -12.63 9.84 6.74
N GLN A 178 -13.81 10.32 7.15
CA GLN A 178 -14.41 11.57 6.66
C GLN A 178 -14.04 12.78 7.51
N VAL A 179 -13.14 12.61 8.48
CA VAL A 179 -12.64 13.66 9.36
C VAL A 179 -11.13 13.77 9.24
N ALA A 180 -10.57 14.88 9.72
CA ALA A 180 -9.13 15.06 9.79
C ALA A 180 -8.47 14.02 10.70
N VAL A 181 -7.27 13.56 10.33
CA VAL A 181 -6.55 12.51 11.05
C VAL A 181 -5.11 12.91 11.29
N ARG A 182 -4.69 12.89 12.56
CA ARG A 182 -3.30 13.10 12.96
C ARG A 182 -2.53 11.79 13.00
N PRO A 183 -1.33 11.71 12.41
CA PRO A 183 -0.47 10.53 12.53
C PRO A 183 0.03 10.33 13.95
N LEU A 184 0.16 9.06 14.36
CA LEU A 184 0.80 8.66 15.62
C LEU A 184 2.33 8.71 15.51
N ALA A 185 2.84 8.33 14.33
CA ALA A 185 4.25 8.36 13.96
C ALA A 185 4.36 8.27 12.43
N ARG A 186 5.57 8.46 11.90
CA ARG A 186 5.88 8.23 10.50
C ARG A 186 7.13 7.37 10.34
N LEU A 187 7.16 6.58 9.28
CA LEU A 187 8.28 5.72 8.92
C LEU A 187 8.76 6.09 7.52
N ARG A 188 10.03 6.49 7.40
CA ARG A 188 10.66 6.74 6.11
C ARG A 188 10.76 5.44 5.30
N ILE A 189 10.42 5.48 4.02
CA ILE A 189 10.47 4.34 3.09
C ILE A 189 11.31 4.72 1.87
N GLU A 190 12.37 3.96 1.63
CA GLU A 190 13.14 4.02 0.39
C GLU A 190 12.53 3.09 -0.68
N PRO A 191 12.74 3.34 -1.98
CA PRO A 191 12.24 2.42 -3.02
C PRO A 191 12.65 0.96 -2.80
N THR A 192 13.82 0.71 -2.24
CA THR A 192 14.33 -0.64 -1.93
C THR A 192 13.62 -1.33 -0.77
N ASP A 193 12.89 -0.58 0.07
CA ASP A 193 12.05 -1.15 1.13
C ASP A 193 10.74 -1.74 0.56
N PHE A 194 10.32 -1.31 -0.64
CA PHE A 194 9.15 -1.85 -1.32
C PHE A 194 9.48 -3.21 -1.96
N PRO A 195 8.90 -4.32 -1.46
CA PRO A 195 9.32 -5.67 -1.85
C PRO A 195 9.02 -6.03 -3.31
N PHE A 196 8.17 -5.27 -3.98
CA PHE A 196 7.72 -5.53 -5.34
C PHE A 196 8.26 -4.49 -6.34
N LEU A 197 9.32 -3.75 -5.99
CA LEU A 197 9.93 -2.76 -6.88
C LEU A 197 10.23 -3.33 -8.27
N GLY A 198 10.85 -4.52 -8.32
CA GLY A 198 11.18 -5.22 -9.56
C GLY A 198 10.00 -5.91 -10.28
N ASP A 199 8.82 -5.94 -9.66
CA ASP A 199 7.62 -6.60 -10.18
C ASP A 199 6.60 -5.62 -10.77
N VAL A 200 6.86 -4.31 -10.67
CA VAL A 200 5.98 -3.29 -11.22
C VAL A 200 6.12 -3.30 -12.74
N VAL A 201 4.98 -3.43 -13.43
CA VAL A 201 4.95 -3.47 -14.90
C VAL A 201 4.55 -2.13 -15.50
N ARG A 202 4.98 -1.88 -16.73
CA ARG A 202 4.56 -0.68 -17.47
C ARG A 202 3.18 -0.89 -18.14
N HIS A 203 2.33 0.13 -18.08
CA HIS A 203 1.13 0.24 -18.92
C HIS A 203 1.14 1.51 -19.78
N SER A 204 0.39 1.53 -20.88
CA SER A 204 0.04 2.79 -21.56
C SER A 204 -1.11 3.46 -20.81
N ARG A 205 -1.16 4.80 -20.77
CA ARG A 205 -2.31 5.54 -20.22
C ARG A 205 -3.65 5.20 -20.90
N THR A 206 -3.59 4.66 -22.11
CA THR A 206 -4.74 4.20 -22.89
C THR A 206 -5.00 2.70 -22.78
N ASP A 207 -4.12 1.94 -22.08
CA ASP A 207 -4.35 0.52 -21.90
C ASP A 207 -5.58 0.31 -21.01
N PRO A 208 -6.49 -0.61 -21.38
CA PRO A 208 -7.57 -1.00 -20.50
C PRO A 208 -7.00 -1.75 -19.29
N VAL A 209 -7.59 -1.54 -18.10
CA VAL A 209 -7.15 -2.17 -16.84
C VAL A 209 -6.92 -3.69 -16.95
N PRO A 210 -7.81 -4.49 -17.58
CA PRO A 210 -7.58 -5.93 -17.74
C PRO A 210 -6.25 -6.28 -18.43
N LYS A 211 -5.79 -5.45 -19.38
CA LYS A 211 -4.51 -5.66 -20.07
C LYS A 211 -3.33 -5.38 -19.14
N ALA A 212 -3.42 -4.34 -18.30
CA ALA A 212 -2.40 -4.05 -17.29
C ALA A 212 -2.35 -5.16 -16.21
N VAL A 213 -3.50 -5.64 -15.75
CA VAL A 213 -3.61 -6.77 -14.80
C VAL A 213 -3.04 -8.05 -15.40
N LEU A 214 -3.34 -8.34 -16.68
CA LEU A 214 -2.79 -9.50 -17.38
C LEU A 214 -1.27 -9.42 -17.49
N ARG A 215 -0.71 -8.25 -17.80
CA ARG A 215 0.75 -8.06 -17.82
C ARG A 215 1.39 -8.28 -16.45
N ALA A 216 0.77 -7.76 -15.40
CA ALA A 216 1.25 -7.91 -14.03
C ALA A 216 1.19 -9.35 -13.52
N THR A 217 0.29 -10.18 -14.07
CA THR A 217 0.11 -11.59 -13.69
C THR A 217 0.88 -12.57 -14.58
N VAL A 218 0.85 -12.40 -15.91
CA VAL A 218 1.43 -13.35 -16.89
C VAL A 218 2.89 -13.05 -17.21
N GLY A 219 3.34 -11.79 -17.10
CA GLY A 219 4.74 -11.41 -17.35
C GLY A 219 5.75 -12.15 -16.46
N ARG A 220 5.29 -12.72 -15.35
CA ARG A 220 6.09 -13.55 -14.42
C ARG A 220 6.29 -14.99 -14.85
N ALA A 221 5.48 -15.52 -15.78
CA ALA A 221 5.57 -16.92 -16.22
C ALA A 221 6.65 -17.16 -17.29
N TRP A 222 7.15 -16.10 -17.94
CA TRP A 222 8.13 -16.17 -19.04
C TRP A 222 9.48 -15.49 -18.75
N GLY A 223 9.70 -15.03 -17.51
CA GLY A 223 10.87 -14.24 -17.12
C GLY A 223 11.61 -14.78 -15.89
N ARG A 224 11.56 -16.09 -15.63
CA ARG A 224 12.46 -16.78 -14.71
C ARG A 224 13.28 -17.81 -15.47
#